data_AF-A0A645F8L6-F1
#
_entry.id   AF-A0A645F8L6-F1
#
_cell.length_a   1.000
_cell.length_b   1.000
_cell.length_c   1.000
_cell.angle_alpha   90.00
_cell.angle_beta   90.00
_cell.angle_gamma   90.00
#
_symmetry.space_group_name_H-M   'P 1'
#
loop_
_entity.id
_entity.type
_entity.pdbx_description
1 polymer ?
#
loop_
_entity_poly.entity_id
_entity_poly.type
_entity_poly.pdbx_seq_one_letter_code
_entity_poly.pdbx_strand_id
1 'polypeptide(L)'
;MNFYEMVGDGFLVAEQNGRVVGYLVGYRSAENEGHIFSVGVKKEYQGRGIGTELIHAICDIFVANGLKYARLEVRNSNTGAQKLYRSIGFIPCWTEKKYYSDGEDGMVMKMHLHPYRLLVSKQKYLEPIISDNEFFTTIKGPISYYR
;
A
#
# COMPACT_ATOMS: atom_id res chain seq x y z
N MET A 1 0.09 -24.60 1.43
CA MET A 1 -0.46 -23.33 1.92
C MET A 1 -0.73 -22.47 0.70
N ASN A 2 -2.00 -22.13 0.46
CA ASN A 2 -2.40 -21.37 -0.72
C ASN A 2 -2.07 -19.88 -0.53
N PHE A 3 -1.91 -19.16 -1.64
CA PHE A 3 -1.54 -17.73 -1.59
C PHE A 3 -2.53 -16.90 -0.76
N TYR A 4 -3.83 -17.16 -0.85
CA TYR A 4 -4.84 -16.47 -0.06
C TYR A 4 -4.73 -16.73 1.47
N GLU A 5 -4.19 -17.88 1.88
CA GLU A 5 -3.93 -18.18 3.30
C GLU A 5 -2.74 -17.39 3.85
N MET A 6 -1.80 -17.00 2.97
CA MET A 6 -0.61 -16.21 3.32
C MET A 6 -0.86 -14.70 3.25
N VAL A 7 -1.91 -14.28 2.54
CA VAL A 7 -2.20 -12.87 2.22
C VAL A 7 -3.29 -12.28 3.12
N GLY A 8 -3.89 -13.06 4.02
CA GLY A 8 -4.97 -12.69 4.96
C GLY A 8 -5.42 -11.21 4.92
N ASP A 9 -4.78 -10.37 5.72
CA ASP A 9 -5.12 -8.95 5.90
C ASP A 9 -4.59 -8.01 4.80
N GLY A 10 -3.79 -8.53 3.89
CA GLY A 10 -3.05 -7.78 2.90
C GLY A 10 -3.77 -7.52 1.58
N PHE A 11 -5.03 -7.96 1.44
CA PHE A 11 -5.89 -7.59 0.31
C PHE A 11 -6.74 -6.38 0.65
N LEU A 12 -6.38 -5.21 0.13
CA LEU A 12 -7.07 -3.96 0.36
C LEU A 12 -7.79 -3.51 -0.90
N VAL A 13 -8.98 -2.92 -0.71
CA VAL A 13 -9.74 -2.26 -1.79
C VAL A 13 -10.05 -0.83 -1.39
N ALA A 14 -9.95 0.07 -2.36
CA ALA A 14 -10.48 1.42 -2.26
C ALA A 14 -11.85 1.44 -2.94
N GLU A 15 -12.87 1.85 -2.20
CA GLU A 15 -14.24 1.96 -2.68
C GLU A 15 -14.69 3.42 -2.70
N GLN A 16 -15.42 3.82 -3.74
CA GLN A 16 -16.12 5.09 -3.81
C GLN A 16 -17.54 4.86 -4.34
N ASN A 17 -18.55 5.29 -3.59
CA ASN A 17 -19.97 5.15 -3.95
C ASN A 17 -20.38 3.71 -4.31
N GLY A 18 -19.98 2.72 -3.49
CA GLY A 18 -20.31 1.31 -3.73
C GLY A 18 -19.49 0.64 -4.83
N ARG A 19 -18.46 1.31 -5.38
CA ARG A 19 -17.66 0.80 -6.49
C ARG A 19 -16.19 0.70 -6.12
N VAL A 20 -15.57 -0.44 -6.40
CA VAL A 20 -14.12 -0.59 -6.29
C VAL A 20 -13.42 0.28 -7.33
N VAL A 21 -12.59 1.20 -6.86
CA VAL A 21 -11.82 2.16 -7.68
C VAL A 21 -10.31 1.95 -7.59
N GLY A 22 -9.85 1.16 -6.63
CA GLY A 22 -8.45 0.74 -6.53
C GLY A 22 -8.30 -0.48 -5.63
N TYR A 23 -7.11 -1.08 -5.66
CA TYR A 23 -6.77 -2.22 -4.84
C TYR A 23 -5.27 -2.22 -4.52
N LEU A 24 -4.92 -2.96 -3.48
CA LEU A 24 -3.54 -3.29 -3.15
C LEU A 24 -3.49 -4.72 -2.60
N VAL A 25 -2.48 -5.48 -3.01
CA VAL A 25 -2.15 -6.79 -2.46
C VAL A 25 -0.76 -6.73 -1.85
N GLY A 26 -0.64 -7.07 -0.58
CA GLY A 26 0.62 -7.21 0.14
C GLY A 26 0.65 -8.46 1.01
N TYR A 27 1.83 -8.95 1.32
CA TYR A 27 2.01 -10.12 2.19
C TYR A 27 3.36 -10.08 2.90
N ARG A 28 3.55 -10.93 3.92
CA ARG A 28 4.85 -11.11 4.58
C ARG A 28 5.76 -11.96 3.68
N SER A 29 6.79 -11.36 3.10
CA SER A 29 7.76 -12.07 2.24
C SER A 29 8.93 -12.67 3.02
N ALA A 30 9.27 -12.09 4.18
CA ALA A 30 10.33 -12.58 5.07
C ALA A 30 10.00 -12.25 6.53
N GLU A 31 10.83 -12.72 7.46
CA GLU A 31 10.62 -12.56 8.92
C GLU A 31 10.29 -11.12 9.33
N ASN A 32 10.97 -10.13 8.75
CA ASN A 32 10.82 -8.71 9.08
C ASN A 32 10.41 -7.83 7.89
N GLU A 33 9.96 -8.42 6.77
CA GLU A 33 9.67 -7.70 5.53
C GLU A 33 8.26 -8.00 5.00
N GLY A 34 7.50 -6.93 4.74
CA GLY A 34 6.27 -6.96 3.99
C GLY A 34 6.51 -6.58 2.53
N HIS A 35 5.95 -7.34 1.60
CA HIS A 35 6.04 -7.10 0.19
C HIS A 35 4.71 -6.59 -0.35
N ILE A 36 4.71 -5.42 -0.98
CA ILE A 36 3.59 -4.90 -1.76
C ILE A 36 3.71 -5.46 -3.17
N PHE A 37 2.91 -6.49 -3.45
CA PHE A 37 2.96 -7.25 -4.69
C PHE A 37 2.29 -6.55 -5.87
N SER A 38 1.15 -5.90 -5.61
CA SER A 38 0.39 -5.23 -6.66
C SER A 38 -0.40 -4.07 -6.09
N VAL A 39 -0.43 -2.96 -6.80
CA VAL A 39 -1.27 -1.80 -6.50
C VAL A 39 -1.81 -1.24 -7.79
N GLY A 40 -3.10 -0.90 -7.79
CA GLY A 40 -3.77 -0.37 -8.95
C GLY A 40 -4.88 0.60 -8.56
N VAL A 41 -4.99 1.70 -9.31
CA VAL A 41 -6.10 2.64 -9.22
C VAL A 41 -6.63 2.86 -10.62
N LYS A 42 -7.96 2.78 -10.79
CA LYS A 42 -8.64 3.07 -12.07
C LYS A 42 -8.22 4.44 -12.57
N LYS A 43 -7.94 4.56 -13.87
CA LYS A 43 -7.30 5.72 -14.50
C LYS A 43 -8.04 7.04 -14.18
N GLU A 44 -9.36 7.02 -14.23
CA GLU A 44 -10.25 8.15 -13.97
C GLU A 44 -10.30 8.59 -12.48
N TYR A 45 -9.76 7.77 -11.58
CA TYR A 45 -9.61 8.04 -10.13
C TYR A 45 -8.15 8.31 -9.71
N GLN A 46 -7.19 8.24 -10.64
CA GLN A 46 -5.80 8.56 -10.35
C GLN A 46 -5.61 10.06 -10.06
N GLY A 47 -4.51 10.42 -9.38
CA GLY A 47 -4.21 11.81 -9.01
C GLY A 47 -5.01 12.33 -7.80
N ARG A 48 -5.86 11.50 -7.19
CA ARG A 48 -6.72 11.87 -6.03
C ARG A 48 -6.22 11.33 -4.69
N GLY A 49 -4.96 10.89 -4.61
CA GLY A 49 -4.37 10.35 -3.37
C GLY A 49 -4.75 8.90 -3.00
N ILE A 50 -5.62 8.24 -3.77
CA ILE A 50 -6.10 6.86 -3.45
C ILE A 50 -4.94 5.85 -3.33
N GLY A 51 -3.99 5.87 -4.26
CA GLY A 51 -2.82 4.99 -4.20
C GLY A 51 -1.98 5.24 -2.95
N THR A 52 -1.83 6.49 -2.55
CA THR A 52 -1.15 6.88 -1.31
C THR A 52 -1.84 6.25 -0.10
N GLU A 53 -3.15 6.41 0.04
CA GLU A 53 -3.90 5.87 1.19
C GLU A 53 -3.83 4.33 1.24
N LEU A 54 -3.93 3.64 0.09
CA LEU A 54 -3.75 2.18 0.03
C LEU A 54 -2.36 1.75 0.53
N ILE A 55 -1.29 2.41 0.07
CA ILE A 55 0.08 2.11 0.50
C ILE A 55 0.26 2.41 1.99
N HIS A 56 -0.34 3.49 2.48
CA HIS A 56 -0.28 3.82 3.90
C HIS A 56 -0.96 2.76 4.76
N ALA A 57 -2.14 2.30 4.35
CA ALA A 57 -2.91 1.28 5.04
C ALA A 57 -2.18 -0.07 5.13
N ILE A 58 -1.57 -0.55 4.03
CA ILE A 58 -0.80 -1.81 4.10
C ILE A 58 0.45 -1.67 4.97
N CYS A 59 1.11 -0.50 4.96
CA CYS A 59 2.25 -0.28 5.85
C CYS A 59 1.84 -0.31 7.32
N ASP A 60 0.65 0.18 7.67
CA ASP A 60 0.12 0.10 9.03
C ASP A 60 -0.16 -1.36 9.42
N ILE A 61 -0.69 -2.17 8.50
CA ILE A 61 -0.88 -3.61 8.70
C ILE A 61 0.47 -4.31 8.90
N PHE A 62 1.48 -3.98 8.10
CA PHE A 62 2.83 -4.52 8.26
C PHE A 62 3.43 -4.18 9.63
N VAL A 63 3.31 -2.93 10.10
CA VAL A 63 3.77 -2.53 11.44
C VAL A 63 3.00 -3.26 12.53
N ALA A 64 1.68 -3.36 12.41
CA ALA A 64 0.84 -4.08 13.39
C ALA A 64 1.21 -5.58 13.49
N ASN A 65 1.72 -6.15 12.41
CA ASN A 65 2.24 -7.51 12.35
C ASN A 65 3.74 -7.62 12.72
N GLY A 66 4.37 -6.55 13.21
CA GLY A 66 5.77 -6.55 13.66
C GLY A 66 6.81 -6.49 12.54
N LEU A 67 6.41 -6.19 11.30
CA LEU A 67 7.34 -6.07 10.18
C LEU A 67 8.07 -4.72 10.24
N LYS A 68 9.36 -4.74 9.90
CA LYS A 68 10.26 -3.58 9.99
C LYS A 68 10.50 -2.91 8.65
N TYR A 69 10.21 -3.59 7.56
CA TYR A 69 10.44 -3.08 6.21
C TYR A 69 9.24 -3.32 5.31
N ALA A 70 8.95 -2.37 4.44
CA ALA A 70 8.12 -2.57 3.26
C ALA A 70 9.00 -2.60 2.01
N ARG A 71 8.74 -3.53 1.09
CA ARG A 71 9.41 -3.67 -0.19
C ARG A 71 8.38 -3.65 -1.32
N LEU A 72 8.79 -3.15 -2.49
CA LEU A 72 8.08 -3.30 -3.75
C LEU A 72 9.04 -3.30 -4.94
N GLU A 73 8.55 -3.77 -6.08
CA GLU A 73 9.17 -3.52 -7.38
C GLU A 73 8.33 -2.56 -8.22
N VAL A 74 9.01 -1.70 -8.98
CA VAL A 74 8.37 -0.75 -9.89
C VAL A 74 9.11 -0.72 -11.23
N ARG A 75 8.36 -0.70 -12.34
CA ARG A 75 8.92 -0.54 -13.70
C ARG A 75 9.83 0.68 -13.77
N ASN A 76 10.97 0.54 -14.42
CA ASN A 76 11.89 1.66 -14.65
C ASN A 76 11.23 2.79 -15.46
N SER A 77 10.33 2.46 -16.38
CA SER A 77 9.54 3.42 -17.15
C SER A 77 8.45 4.13 -16.35
N ASN A 78 7.99 3.55 -15.23
CA ASN A 78 6.87 4.07 -14.44
C ASN A 78 7.33 5.17 -13.47
N THR A 79 7.74 6.31 -14.02
CA THR A 79 8.22 7.47 -13.26
C THR A 79 7.16 8.05 -12.32
N GLY A 80 5.87 7.92 -12.65
CA GLY A 80 4.76 8.35 -11.80
C GLY A 80 4.68 7.57 -10.50
N ALA A 81 4.67 6.24 -10.58
CA ALA A 81 4.67 5.39 -9.39
C ALA A 81 5.97 5.55 -8.58
N GLN A 82 7.13 5.66 -9.23
CA GLN A 82 8.38 5.93 -8.54
C GLN A 82 8.34 7.24 -7.73
N LYS A 83 7.77 8.32 -8.29
CA LYS A 83 7.59 9.59 -7.56
C LYS A 83 6.67 9.42 -6.35
N LEU A 84 5.54 8.72 -6.52
CA LEU A 84 4.62 8.40 -5.43
C LEU A 84 5.35 7.64 -4.30
N TYR A 85 6.05 6.56 -4.62
CA TYR A 85 6.78 5.77 -3.62
C TYR A 85 7.84 6.59 -2.89
N ARG A 86 8.61 7.42 -3.61
CA ARG A 86 9.58 8.35 -2.99
C ARG A 86 8.90 9.33 -2.04
N SER A 87 7.75 9.91 -2.41
CA SER A 87 7.02 10.84 -1.54
C SER A 87 6.50 10.20 -0.24
N ILE A 88 6.29 8.88 -0.24
CA ILE A 88 5.85 8.14 0.95
C ILE A 88 7.05 7.77 1.85
N GLY A 89 8.27 7.75 1.30
CA GLY A 89 9.50 7.43 2.03
C GLY A 89 10.21 6.16 1.55
N PHE A 90 9.77 5.56 0.44
CA PHE A 90 10.53 4.48 -0.19
C PHE A 90 11.79 5.02 -0.85
N ILE A 91 12.90 4.32 -0.64
CA ILE A 91 14.18 4.60 -1.28
C ILE A 91 14.49 3.53 -2.32
N PRO A 92 15.12 3.88 -3.46
CA PRO A 92 15.60 2.89 -4.42
C PRO A 92 16.74 2.07 -3.80
N CYS A 93 16.79 0.77 -4.08
CA CYS A 93 17.84 -0.12 -3.57
C CYS A 93 18.68 -0.73 -4.70
N TRP A 94 18.07 -1.59 -5.52
CA TRP A 94 18.73 -2.19 -6.69
C TRP A 94 17.73 -2.36 -7.83
N THR A 95 18.22 -2.81 -8.98
CA THR A 95 17.40 -3.10 -10.16
C THR A 95 17.49 -4.59 -10.48
N GLU A 96 16.34 -5.25 -10.57
CA GLU A 96 16.22 -6.63 -11.05
C GLU A 96 16.02 -6.61 -12.58
N LYS A 97 16.94 -7.29 -13.28
CA LYS A 97 16.96 -7.32 -14.74
C LYS A 97 15.85 -8.19 -15.28
N LYS A 98 15.12 -7.71 -16.29
CA LYS A 98 14.02 -8.44 -16.95
C LYS A 98 12.99 -8.99 -15.93
N TYR A 99 12.70 -8.21 -14.90
CA TYR A 99 11.76 -8.57 -13.84
C TYR A 99 10.34 -8.75 -14.40
N TYR A 100 9.93 -7.85 -15.29
CA TYR A 100 8.61 -7.93 -15.93
C TYR A 100 8.63 -8.86 -17.15
N SER A 101 7.47 -9.46 -17.45
CA SER A 101 7.32 -10.48 -18.50
C SER A 101 7.64 -9.98 -19.91
N ASP A 102 7.55 -8.67 -20.14
CA ASP A 102 7.93 -8.00 -21.38
C ASP A 102 9.44 -7.70 -21.46
N GLY A 103 10.22 -8.18 -20.48
CA GLY A 103 11.66 -7.98 -20.39
C GLY A 103 12.06 -6.65 -19.78
N GLU A 104 11.12 -5.84 -19.30
CA GLU A 104 11.46 -4.60 -18.60
C GLU A 104 12.08 -4.88 -17.23
N ASP A 105 13.08 -4.08 -16.89
CA ASP A 105 13.71 -4.07 -15.56
C ASP A 105 12.76 -3.53 -14.48
N GLY A 106 12.89 -4.07 -13.27
CA GLY A 106 12.18 -3.61 -12.08
C GLY A 106 13.12 -2.97 -11.07
N MET A 107 12.87 -1.72 -10.69
CA MET A 107 13.55 -1.08 -9.57
C MET A 107 12.93 -1.57 -8.27
N VAL A 108 13.74 -2.21 -7.43
CA VAL A 108 13.36 -2.56 -6.07
C VAL A 108 13.49 -1.32 -5.19
N MET A 109 12.42 -1.02 -4.47
CA MET A 109 12.39 0.05 -3.49
C MET A 109 12.02 -0.49 -2.11
N LYS A 110 12.61 0.09 -1.06
CA LYS A 110 12.33 -0.28 0.33
C LYS A 110 12.06 0.93 1.21
N MET A 111 11.30 0.72 2.28
CA MET A 111 11.07 1.72 3.33
C MET A 111 11.20 1.04 4.69
N HIS A 112 11.91 1.68 5.63
CA HIS A 112 11.89 1.26 7.03
C HIS A 112 10.58 1.71 7.68
N LEU A 113 9.90 0.79 8.35
CA LEU A 113 8.63 1.01 9.02
C LEU A 113 8.89 1.32 10.49
N HIS A 114 8.74 2.59 10.86
CA HIS A 114 8.93 3.01 12.25
C HIS A 114 7.72 2.62 13.12
N PRO A 115 7.90 1.99 14.30
CA PRO A 115 6.78 1.56 15.16
C PRO A 115 5.81 2.68 15.57
N TYR A 116 6.32 3.91 15.71
CA TYR A 116 5.53 5.11 16.01
C TYR A 116 4.47 5.43 14.94
N ARG A 117 4.56 4.84 13.74
CA ARG A 117 3.59 5.01 12.67
C ARG A 117 2.16 4.75 13.12
N LEU A 118 1.94 3.72 13.96
CA LEU A 118 0.60 3.41 14.47
C LEU A 118 0.04 4.48 15.41
N LEU A 119 0.89 5.26 16.09
CA LEU A 119 0.46 6.37 16.96
C LEU A 119 -0.05 7.54 16.12
N VAL A 120 0.65 7.86 15.03
CA VAL A 120 0.22 8.89 14.07
C VAL A 120 -1.02 8.46 13.30
N SER A 121 -1.08 7.22 12.82
CA SER A 121 -2.24 6.70 12.11
C SER A 121 -3.49 6.70 12.98
N LYS A 122 -3.39 6.26 14.25
CA LYS A 122 -4.52 6.34 15.18
C LYS A 122 -5.01 7.78 15.35
N GLN A 123 -4.12 8.76 15.46
CA GLN A 123 -4.52 10.16 15.52
C GLN A 123 -5.23 10.64 14.24
N LYS A 124 -4.74 10.26 13.06
CA LYS A 124 -5.36 10.57 11.75
C LYS A 124 -6.79 10.01 11.62
N TYR A 125 -7.08 8.89 12.27
CA TYR A 125 -8.41 8.25 12.25
C TYR A 125 -9.28 8.56 13.48
N LEU A 126 -8.79 9.37 14.43
CA LEU A 126 -9.55 9.84 15.60
C LEU A 126 -10.11 11.25 15.41
N GLU A 127 -9.51 12.06 14.54
CA GLU A 127 -10.06 13.35 14.12
C GLU A 127 -11.17 13.13 13.07
N PRO A 128 -12.41 13.63 13.27
CA PRO A 128 -13.43 13.60 12.25
C PRO A 128 -12.95 14.38 11.02
N ILE A 129 -12.80 13.70 9.88
CA ILE A 129 -12.57 14.38 8.59
C ILE A 129 -13.88 15.06 8.21
N ILE A 130 -14.13 16.28 8.71
CA ILE A 130 -15.18 17.15 8.17
C ILE A 130 -14.59 17.83 6.94
N SER A 131 -14.79 17.21 5.78
CA SER A 131 -14.51 17.80 4.46
C SER A 131 -15.84 18.04 3.77
N ASP A 132 -16.14 19.30 3.46
CA ASP A 132 -17.41 19.78 2.86
C ASP A 132 -17.67 19.28 1.42
N ASN A 133 -16.87 18.34 0.91
CA ASN A 133 -17.17 17.64 -0.33
C ASN A 133 -16.70 16.18 -0.23
N GLU A 134 -17.67 15.27 -0.33
CA GLU A 134 -17.54 13.81 -0.50
C GLU A 134 -16.65 13.09 0.54
N PHE A 135 -17.29 12.70 1.64
CA PHE A 135 -16.76 11.73 2.59
C PHE A 135 -16.39 10.42 1.89
N PHE A 136 -15.12 10.01 1.99
CA PHE A 136 -14.69 8.63 1.78
C PHE A 136 -15.47 7.71 2.75
N THR A 137 -16.57 7.14 2.28
CA THR A 137 -17.20 5.96 2.87
C THR A 137 -16.48 4.77 2.24
N THR A 138 -15.49 4.09 2.83
CA THR A 138 -15.30 3.70 4.23
C THR A 138 -13.81 3.50 4.54
N ILE A 139 -13.28 4.20 5.55
CA ILE A 139 -12.22 3.65 6.41
C ILE A 139 -12.90 3.32 7.73
N LYS A 140 -13.32 2.06 7.92
CA LYS A 140 -13.67 1.57 9.26
C LYS A 140 -12.35 1.43 10.03
N GLY A 141 -11.95 2.48 10.75
CA GLY A 141 -10.99 2.32 11.83
C GLY A 141 -11.59 1.43 12.94
N PRO A 142 -10.76 0.89 13.84
CA PRO A 142 -9.68 -0.05 13.53
C PRO A 142 -10.27 -1.43 13.20
N ILE A 143 -9.77 -2.07 12.15
CA ILE A 143 -9.78 -3.53 12.02
C ILE A 143 -11.16 -4.19 12.23
N SER A 144 -12.04 -4.09 11.24
CA SER A 144 -13.16 -5.04 11.12
C SER A 144 -12.70 -6.20 10.23
N TYR A 145 -12.11 -7.23 10.83
CA TYR A 145 -11.90 -8.51 10.18
C TYR A 145 -13.27 -9.11 9.82
N TYR A 146 -13.57 -9.26 8.53
CA TYR A 146 -14.57 -10.25 8.14
C TYR A 146 -13.91 -11.62 8.35
N ARG A 147 -14.32 -12.32 9.41
CA ARG A 147 -14.14 -13.77 9.54
C ARG A 147 -15.08 -14.49 8.59
#